data_AF-A0A9E2RNE4-F1
#
_entry.id   AF-A0A9E2RNE4-F1
#
_cell.length_a   1.000
_cell.length_b   1.000
_cell.length_c   1.000
_cell.angle_alpha   90.00
_cell.angle_beta   90.00
_cell.angle_gamma   90.00
#
_symmetry.space_group_name_H-M   'P 1'
#
loop_
_entity.id
_entity.type
_entity.pdbx_description
1 polymer ?
#
loop_
_entity_poly.entity_id
_entity_poly.type
_entity_poly.pdbx_seq_one_letter_code
_entity_poly.pdbx_strand_id
1 'polypeptide(L)'
;KLRNDERRAFRTFYAIETLNIPDRRACGSGVDLDIAFLGTVALQQAGLPLDPIFATRASLLDQCRETYFASASERKRRFHRTLVDLGMIDMAPAVQREHHSSALPKIR
;
A
#
# COMPACT_ATOMS: atom_id res chain seq x y z
N LYS A 1 8.77 19.77 8.75
CA LYS A 1 8.74 18.38 9.27
C LYS A 1 7.79 18.37 10.46
N LEU A 2 6.64 17.67 10.39
CA LEU A 2 5.68 17.56 11.51
C LEU A 2 6.36 16.91 12.72
N ARG A 3 5.98 17.32 13.93
CA ARG A 3 6.55 16.79 15.18
C ARG A 3 6.18 15.30 15.29
N ASN A 4 7.01 14.52 15.97
CA ASN A 4 6.88 13.06 16.05
C ASN A 4 5.48 12.62 16.55
N ASP A 5 4.88 13.40 17.46
CA ASP A 5 3.55 13.15 18.02
C ASP A 5 2.39 13.32 17.03
N GLU A 6 2.48 14.26 16.08
CA GLU A 6 1.43 14.50 15.08
C GLU A 6 1.37 13.34 14.05
N ARG A 7 2.51 12.70 13.78
CA ARG A 7 2.57 11.52 12.90
C ARG A 7 1.90 10.31 13.52
N ARG A 8 1.80 10.25 14.86
CA ARG A 8 1.16 9.14 15.57
C ARG A 8 -0.34 9.08 15.30
N ALA A 9 -0.99 10.23 15.08
CA ALA A 9 -2.41 10.31 14.72
C ALA A 9 -2.73 9.71 13.33
N PHE A 10 -1.73 9.60 12.45
CA PHE A 10 -1.88 9.03 11.10
C PHE A 10 -1.26 7.63 10.97
N ARG A 11 -0.89 6.99 12.10
CA ARG A 11 -0.44 5.59 12.06
C ARG A 11 -1.64 4.71 11.71
N THR A 12 -1.42 3.79 10.76
CA THR A 12 -2.40 2.76 10.45
C THR A 12 -2.30 1.68 11.52
N PHE A 13 -3.41 1.42 12.21
CA PHE A 13 -3.52 0.33 13.16
C PHE A 13 -4.37 -0.77 12.53
N TYR A 14 -3.96 -2.01 12.74
CA TYR A 14 -4.69 -3.17 12.25
C TYR A 14 -4.58 -4.30 13.28
N ALA A 15 -5.59 -5.17 13.29
CA ALA A 15 -5.59 -6.43 14.02
C ALA A 15 -5.98 -7.53 13.05
N ILE A 16 -5.29 -8.66 13.09
CA ILE A 16 -5.62 -9.86 12.33
C ILE A 16 -5.80 -10.98 13.33
N GLU A 17 -7.00 -11.55 13.35
CA GLU A 17 -7.35 -12.69 14.19
C GLU A 17 -7.61 -13.92 13.31
N THR A 18 -7.12 -15.06 13.75
CA THR A 18 -7.28 -16.34 13.06
C THR A 18 -8.36 -17.17 13.75
N LEU A 19 -9.36 -17.63 12.99
CA LEU A 19 -10.40 -18.52 13.49
C LEU A 19 -10.22 -19.92 12.91
N ASN A 20 -10.26 -20.96 13.76
CA ASN A 20 -10.13 -22.37 13.36
C ASN A 20 -8.83 -22.73 12.61
N ILE A 21 -7.76 -21.94 12.79
CA ILE A 21 -6.44 -22.23 12.24
C ILE A 21 -5.53 -22.61 13.42
N PRO A 22 -5.28 -23.91 13.67
CA PRO A 22 -4.42 -24.33 14.76
C PRO A 22 -2.95 -23.93 14.50
N ASP A 23 -2.26 -23.47 15.55
CA ASP A 23 -0.80 -23.26 15.60
C ASP A 23 -0.21 -22.23 14.61
N ARG A 24 -0.98 -21.21 14.24
CA ARG A 24 -0.41 -20.05 13.54
C ARG A 24 0.14 -19.07 14.56
N ARG A 25 1.46 -18.86 14.58
CA ARG A 25 2.09 -17.82 15.39
C ARG A 25 1.37 -16.50 15.12
N ALA A 26 0.77 -15.92 16.16
CA ALA A 26 0.27 -14.54 16.11
C ALA A 26 1.34 -13.68 15.44
N CYS A 27 0.93 -12.82 14.50
CA CYS A 27 1.83 -11.83 13.90
C CYS A 27 2.67 -11.25 15.03
N GLY A 28 4.00 -11.44 14.95
CA GLY A 28 4.93 -10.96 15.97
C GLY A 28 4.53 -9.54 16.35
N SER A 29 4.38 -9.30 17.65
CA SER A 29 3.83 -8.05 18.15
C SER A 29 4.53 -6.85 17.50
N GLY A 30 3.77 -5.99 16.85
CA GLY A 30 4.24 -4.64 16.51
C GLY A 30 5.16 -4.48 15.31
N VAL A 31 5.07 -5.32 14.26
CA VAL A 31 5.76 -4.95 13.01
C VAL A 31 4.90 -3.95 12.25
N ASP A 32 5.39 -2.71 12.08
CA ASP A 32 4.74 -1.71 11.25
C ASP A 32 4.52 -2.33 9.84
N LEU A 33 3.27 -2.24 9.34
CA LEU A 33 2.85 -2.82 8.07
C LEU A 33 1.92 -1.83 7.38
N ASP A 34 2.25 -1.52 6.14
CA ASP A 34 1.42 -0.71 5.27
C ASP A 34 0.15 -1.50 4.90
N ILE A 35 -0.97 -0.79 4.81
CA ILE A 35 -2.29 -1.34 4.48
C ILE A 35 -2.25 -2.21 3.20
N ALA A 36 -1.38 -1.89 2.25
CA ALA A 36 -1.21 -2.66 1.01
C ALA A 36 -0.84 -4.14 1.22
N PHE A 37 -0.26 -4.49 2.37
CA PHE A 37 0.18 -5.85 2.67
C PHE A 37 -0.80 -6.65 3.55
N LEU A 38 -1.84 -6.04 4.11
CA LEU A 38 -2.74 -6.73 5.03
C LEU A 38 -3.35 -7.99 4.43
N GLY A 39 -3.90 -7.89 3.22
CA GLY A 39 -4.47 -9.05 2.53
C GLY A 39 -3.43 -10.13 2.22
N THR A 40 -2.23 -9.73 1.78
CA THR A 40 -1.14 -10.67 1.51
C THR A 40 -0.73 -11.43 2.76
N VAL A 41 -0.52 -10.72 3.88
CA VAL A 41 -0.12 -11.34 5.14
C VAL A 41 -1.27 -12.21 5.68
N ALA A 42 -2.52 -11.78 5.57
CA ALA A 42 -3.67 -12.59 5.98
C ALA A 42 -3.74 -13.92 5.21
N LEU A 43 -3.58 -13.90 3.89
CA LEU A 43 -3.54 -15.12 3.06
C LEU A 43 -2.37 -16.03 3.42
N GLN A 44 -1.18 -15.44 3.63
CA GLN A 44 -0.03 -16.18 4.12
C GLN A 44 -0.36 -16.85 5.44
N GLN A 45 -0.91 -16.13 6.43
CA GLN A 45 -1.29 -16.68 7.73
C GLN A 45 -2.43 -17.70 7.65
N ALA A 46 -3.30 -17.61 6.66
CA ALA A 46 -4.30 -18.65 6.41
C ALA A 46 -3.68 -19.94 5.84
N GLY A 47 -2.42 -19.92 5.40
CA GLY A 47 -1.76 -21.09 4.80
C GLY A 47 -2.25 -21.39 3.39
N LEU A 48 -2.90 -20.41 2.75
CA LEU A 48 -3.42 -20.55 1.41
C LEU A 48 -2.27 -20.38 0.39
N PRO A 49 -2.30 -21.13 -0.72
CA PRO A 49 -1.38 -20.87 -1.83
C PRO A 49 -1.61 -19.45 -2.34
N LEU A 50 -0.53 -18.70 -2.49
CA LEU A 50 -0.61 -17.36 -3.08
C LEU A 50 -0.61 -17.46 -4.59
N ASP A 51 -1.53 -16.75 -5.23
CA ASP A 51 -1.46 -16.53 -6.67
C ASP A 51 -0.21 -15.68 -7.02
N PRO A 52 0.19 -15.62 -8.30
CA PRO A 52 1.37 -14.85 -8.72
C PRO A 52 1.37 -13.38 -8.27
N ILE A 53 0.19 -12.73 -8.18
CA ILE A 53 0.06 -11.33 -7.73
C ILE A 53 0.37 -11.24 -6.23
N PHE A 54 -0.29 -12.05 -5.40
CA PHE A 54 -0.03 -12.05 -3.96
C PHE A 54 1.38 -12.53 -3.62
N ALA A 55 1.92 -13.50 -4.36
CA ALA A 55 3.29 -13.98 -4.20
C ALA A 55 4.32 -12.88 -4.55
N THR A 56 4.11 -12.17 -5.66
CA THR A 56 4.95 -11.03 -6.02
C THR A 56 4.84 -9.92 -4.98
N ARG A 57 3.63 -9.62 -4.48
CA ARG A 57 3.46 -8.66 -3.40
C ARG A 57 4.18 -9.10 -2.12
N ALA A 58 4.04 -10.35 -1.69
CA ALA A 58 4.76 -10.89 -0.53
C ALA A 58 6.27 -10.70 -0.65
N SER A 59 6.83 -10.90 -1.85
CA SER A 59 8.26 -10.72 -2.13
C SER A 59 8.77 -9.27 -2.03
N LEU A 60 7.85 -8.28 -1.91
CA LEU A 60 8.16 -6.87 -1.69
C LEU A 60 8.15 -6.48 -0.20
N LEU A 61 7.74 -7.37 0.70
CA LEU A 61 7.66 -7.08 2.14
C LEU A 61 8.99 -6.54 2.67
N ASP A 62 10.12 -7.20 2.38
CA ASP A 62 11.44 -6.78 2.88
C ASP A 62 11.85 -5.37 2.45
N GLN A 63 11.35 -4.87 1.32
CA GLN A 63 11.72 -3.55 0.79
C GLN A 63 10.72 -2.44 1.13
N CYS A 64 9.45 -2.80 1.32
CA CYS A 64 8.35 -1.84 1.30
C CYS A 64 7.41 -1.96 2.49
N ARG A 65 7.70 -2.85 3.46
CA ARG A 65 6.78 -3.27 4.53
C ARG A 65 5.93 -2.15 5.12
N GLU A 66 6.56 -1.06 5.53
CA GLU A 66 5.93 0.03 6.29
C GLU A 66 5.51 1.23 5.42
N THR A 67 6.00 1.29 4.18
CA THR A 67 5.90 2.49 3.33
C THR A 67 5.58 2.11 1.90
N TYR A 68 4.69 1.15 1.68
CA TYR A 68 4.44 0.61 0.35
C TYR A 68 4.12 1.70 -0.67
N PHE A 69 3.18 2.59 -0.37
CA PHE A 69 2.81 3.66 -1.29
C PHE A 69 3.92 4.71 -1.44
N ALA A 70 4.57 5.09 -0.34
CA ALA A 70 5.63 6.10 -0.31
C ALA A 70 7.00 5.59 -0.82
N SER A 71 7.18 4.27 -0.94
CA SER A 71 8.47 3.65 -1.26
C SER A 71 8.91 3.98 -2.68
N ALA A 72 10.18 4.32 -2.82
CA ALA A 72 10.83 4.55 -4.11
C ALA A 72 11.32 3.25 -4.78
N SER A 73 10.84 2.06 -4.38
CA SER A 73 11.26 0.78 -4.98
C SER A 73 10.91 0.68 -6.47
N GLU A 74 11.92 0.46 -7.31
CA GLU A 74 11.73 0.16 -8.74
C GLU A 74 10.98 -1.16 -8.95
N ARG A 75 11.22 -2.15 -8.08
CA ARG A 75 10.54 -3.44 -8.16
C ARG A 75 9.03 -3.29 -7.92
N LYS A 76 8.65 -2.44 -6.96
CA LYS A 76 7.24 -2.06 -6.73
C LYS A 76 6.64 -1.34 -7.95
N ARG A 77 7.39 -0.41 -8.56
CA ARG A 77 6.93 0.30 -9.77
C ARG A 77 6.71 -0.63 -10.95
N ARG A 78 7.66 -1.55 -11.19
CA ARG A 78 7.56 -2.55 -12.26
C ARG A 78 6.37 -3.47 -12.04
N PHE A 79 6.15 -3.93 -10.82
CA PHE A 79 4.99 -4.74 -10.46
C PHE A 79 3.66 -4.05 -10.80
N HIS A 80 3.45 -2.80 -10.37
CA HIS A 80 2.22 -2.07 -10.72
C HIS A 80 2.08 -1.85 -12.22
N ARG A 81 3.18 -1.55 -12.92
CA ARG A 81 3.17 -1.40 -14.38
C ARG A 81 2.70 -2.68 -15.06
N THR A 82 3.25 -3.83 -14.65
CA THR A 82 2.80 -5.13 -15.15
C THR A 82 1.32 -5.38 -14.89
N LEU A 83 0.79 -5.00 -13.71
CA LEU A 83 -0.64 -5.14 -13.44
C LEU A 83 -1.51 -4.25 -14.36
N VAL A 84 -1.05 -3.03 -14.67
CA VAL A 84 -1.71 -2.14 -15.61
C VAL A 84 -1.63 -2.70 -17.04
N ASP A 85 -0.45 -3.14 -17.47
CA ASP A 85 -0.22 -3.69 -18.82
C ASP A 85 -1.08 -4.94 -19.08
N LEU A 86 -1.38 -5.72 -18.03
CA LEU A 86 -2.25 -6.89 -18.07
C LEU A 86 -3.75 -6.55 -17.91
N GLY A 87 -4.12 -5.28 -17.72
CA GLY A 87 -5.51 -4.86 -17.49
C GLY A 87 -6.08 -5.29 -16.14
N MET A 88 -5.24 -5.63 -15.17
CA MET A 88 -5.65 -6.04 -13.81
C MET A 88 -5.92 -4.84 -12.90
N ILE A 89 -5.38 -3.67 -13.25
CA ILE A 89 -5.59 -2.40 -12.54
C ILE A 89 -5.76 -1.30 -13.58
N ASP A 90 -6.79 -0.48 -13.42
CA ASP A 90 -6.97 0.73 -14.21
C ASP A 90 -6.24 1.91 -13.56
N MET A 91 -5.60 2.71 -14.40
CA MET A 91 -5.18 4.05 -13.98
C MET A 91 -6.40 4.96 -14.01
N ALA A 92 -6.59 5.74 -12.95
CA ALA A 92 -7.58 6.81 -12.98
C ALA A 92 -7.33 7.70 -14.21
N PRO A 93 -8.38 8.15 -14.91
CA PRO A 93 -8.21 9.07 -16.03
C PRO A 93 -7.42 10.29 -15.53
N ALA A 94 -6.45 10.72 -16.33
CA ALA A 94 -5.68 11.90 -16.00
C ALA A 94 -6.66 13.07 -15.81
N VAL A 95 -6.81 13.53 -14.56
CA VAL A 95 -7.50 14.79 -14.29
C VAL A 95 -6.73 15.85 -15.07
N GLN A 96 -7.34 16.33 -16.16
CA GLN A 96 -6.85 17.51 -16.85
C GLN A 96 -6.91 18.63 -15.83
N ARG A 97 -5.76 18.99 -15.26
CA ARG A 97 -5.64 20.21 -14.47
C ARG A 97 -5.81 21.36 -15.46
N GLU A 98 -7.05 21.81 -15.62
CA GLU A 98 -7.32 23.06 -16.31
C GLU A 98 -6.50 24.14 -15.60
N HIS A 99 -5.52 24.67 -16.31
CA HIS A 99 -4.79 25.85 -15.88
C HIS A 99 -5.76 27.02 -15.96
N HIS A 100 -6.55 27.23 -14.91
CA HIS A 100 -7.23 28.50 -14.71
C HIS A 100 -6.15 29.56 -14.49
N SER A 101 -5.75 30.22 -15.58
CA SER A 101 -4.99 31.46 -15.55
C SER A 101 -5.84 32.48 -14.80
N SER A 102 -5.50 32.71 -13.53
CA SER A 102 -6.08 33.78 -12.72
C SER A 102 -5.59 35.12 -13.26
N ALA A 103 -6.36 35.70 -14.19
CA ALA A 103 -6.24 37.12 -14.51
C ALA A 103 -6.89 37.91 -13.36
N LEU A 104 -6.06 38.49 -12.50
CA LEU A 104 -6.48 39.46 -11.49
C LEU A 104 -7.20 40.65 -12.16
N PRO A 105 -8.37 41.08 -11.67
CA PRO A 105 -9.04 42.26 -12.20
C PRO A 105 -8.26 43.52 -11.80
N LYS A 106 -7.89 44.34 -12.79
CA LYS A 106 -7.38 45.70 -12.56
C LYS A 106 -8.55 46.57 -12.09
N ILE A 107 -8.50 46.97 -10.82
CA ILE A 107 -9.42 47.96 -10.24
C ILE A 107 -9.06 49.32 -10.84
N ARG A 108 -10.07 50.02 -11.36
CA ARG A 108 -9.97 51.34 -11.98
C ARG A 108 -10.54 52.40 -11.03
#